data_AF-A0A2N1MBA4-F1
#
_entry.id   AF-A0A2N1MBA4-F1
#
_cell.length_a   1.000
_cell.length_b   1.000
_cell.length_c   1.000
_cell.angle_alpha   90.00
_cell.angle_beta   90.00
_cell.angle_gamma   90.00
#
_symmetry.space_group_name_H-M   'P 1'
#
loop_
_entity.id
_entity.type
_entity.pdbx_description
1 polymer ?
#
loop_
_entity_poly.entity_id
_entity_poly.type
_entity_poly.pdbx_seq_one_letter_code
_entity_poly.pdbx_strand_id
1 'polypeptide(L)'
;MYQPPALENDGAELNVLNDSGKYFPRNDQDLREMLRIFVSKNNLKFTVSIETPSKAFSDWSFPKVCQLYGLGESDDPSLSVFPPFTCEHKELKDGSSQAILIAELEARLKSIPISGNEASKSQYVCSYLVAGVNLYEDLLQSAKTVGVTEVKDEDFYKGIAQNAVQLESALSNRKRKASEMEEGDVFTGKTFGIITDAEKWYFMECSLVNEGKPSFKLSKPVVVVYGTESTEGNVERVLGHIAWLLEEAQKPDSDSQSEERVIKKHRSSSNLTGKSNRF
;
A
#
# COMPACT_ATOMS: atom_id res chain seq x y z
N MET A 1 0.34 4.63 43.87
CA MET A 1 -0.63 5.16 42.89
C MET A 1 -0.17 4.69 41.53
N TYR A 2 -0.95 3.85 40.87
CA TYR A 2 -0.68 3.41 39.51
C TYR A 2 -1.11 4.54 38.57
N GLN A 3 -0.15 5.24 37.97
CA GLN A 3 -0.43 6.03 36.77
C GLN A 3 -0.54 5.01 35.63
N PRO A 4 -1.70 4.91 34.94
CA PRO A 4 -1.76 4.17 33.71
C PRO A 4 -0.69 4.75 32.78
N PRO A 5 -0.02 3.93 31.95
CA PRO A 5 0.75 4.47 30.84
C PRO A 5 -0.21 5.41 30.11
N ALA A 6 0.19 6.68 29.95
CA ALA A 6 -0.42 7.47 28.92
C ALA A 6 -0.23 6.64 27.66
N LEU A 7 -1.30 6.06 27.14
CA LEU A 7 -1.38 5.84 25.71
C LEU A 7 -0.97 7.21 25.16
N GLU A 8 0.26 7.30 24.63
CA GLU A 8 0.58 8.32 23.65
C GLU A 8 -0.44 8.08 22.55
N ASN A 9 -1.64 8.65 22.71
CA ASN A 9 -2.61 8.74 21.65
C ASN A 9 -1.83 9.52 20.60
N ASP A 10 -1.34 8.83 19.57
CA ASP A 10 -0.41 9.28 18.52
C ASP A 10 -0.98 10.50 17.76
N GLY A 11 -1.13 11.60 18.48
CA GLY A 11 -1.93 12.75 18.11
C GLY A 11 -3.45 12.57 18.13
N ALA A 12 -4.05 11.38 18.25
CA ALA A 12 -5.50 11.19 18.02
C ALA A 12 -6.37 12.17 18.84
N GLU A 13 -7.03 13.08 18.14
CA GLU A 13 -7.81 14.18 18.68
C GLU A 13 -9.31 13.85 18.61
N LEU A 14 -9.95 13.82 19.77
CA LEU A 14 -11.40 13.71 19.86
C LEU A 14 -12.04 15.09 19.69
N ASN A 15 -12.79 15.27 18.61
CA ASN A 15 -13.51 16.50 18.31
C ASN A 15 -15.01 16.23 18.39
N VAL A 16 -15.72 17.03 19.19
CA VAL A 16 -17.16 16.86 19.38
C VAL A 16 -17.86 18.13 18.92
N LEU A 17 -18.76 17.99 17.95
CA LEU A 17 -19.56 19.08 17.42
C LEU A 17 -21.00 18.95 17.90
N ASN A 18 -21.53 20.06 18.40
CA ASN A 18 -22.95 20.21 18.70
C ASN A 18 -23.43 21.55 18.09
N ASP A 19 -24.74 21.79 18.06
CA ASP A 19 -25.38 23.04 17.68
C ASP A 19 -24.83 24.25 18.46
N SER A 20 -24.28 24.03 19.66
CA SER A 20 -23.64 25.05 20.49
C SER A 20 -22.16 25.32 20.16
N GLY A 21 -21.53 24.55 19.28
CA GLY A 21 -20.14 24.73 18.86
C GLY A 21 -19.30 23.45 18.86
N LYS A 22 -18.00 23.62 18.58
CA LYS A 22 -16.99 22.55 18.55
C LYS A 22 -16.25 22.48 19.88
N TYR A 23 -16.08 21.26 20.40
CA TYR A 23 -15.44 20.93 21.67
C TYR A 23 -14.27 19.98 21.42
N PHE A 24 -13.21 20.09 22.24
CA PHE A 24 -11.95 19.39 22.06
C PHE A 24 -11.50 18.71 23.37
N PRO A 25 -12.27 17.75 23.90
CA PRO A 25 -11.88 17.06 25.13
C PRO A 25 -10.54 16.34 24.94
N ARG A 26 -9.57 16.61 25.82
CA ARG A 26 -8.23 15.99 25.74
C ARG A 26 -8.03 14.87 26.77
N ASN A 27 -8.94 14.76 27.73
CA ASN A 27 -8.94 13.73 28.76
C ASN A 27 -10.38 13.40 29.21
N ASP A 28 -10.51 12.38 30.07
CA ASP A 28 -11.81 11.92 30.59
C ASP A 28 -12.56 13.00 31.39
N GLN A 29 -11.84 13.86 32.11
CA GLN A 29 -12.45 14.96 32.87
C GLN A 29 -13.08 15.99 31.94
N ASP A 30 -12.35 16.44 30.91
CA ASP A 30 -12.86 17.39 29.91
C ASP A 30 -14.10 16.83 29.20
N LEU A 31 -14.06 15.54 28.85
CA LEU A 31 -15.17 14.84 28.22
C LEU A 31 -16.40 14.83 29.14
N ARG A 32 -16.24 14.49 30.42
CA ARG A 32 -17.34 14.50 31.40
C ARG A 32 -17.93 15.89 31.60
N GLU A 33 -17.09 16.93 31.68
CA GLU A 33 -17.56 18.31 31.82
C GLU A 33 -18.36 18.77 30.61
N MET A 34 -17.88 18.48 29.41
CA MET A 34 -18.59 18.76 28.17
C MET A 34 -19.94 18.02 28.09
N LEU A 35 -19.98 16.73 28.44
CA LEU A 35 -21.22 15.96 28.47
C LEU A 35 -22.23 16.52 29.50
N ARG A 36 -21.76 17.00 30.66
CA ARG A 36 -22.63 17.68 31.65
C ARG A 36 -23.23 18.97 31.09
N ILE A 37 -22.48 19.73 30.30
CA ILE A 37 -22.99 20.94 29.62
C ILE A 37 -24.12 20.57 28.67
N PHE A 38 -23.96 19.50 27.88
CA PHE A 38 -24.98 19.02 26.95
C PHE A 38 -26.28 18.63 27.66
N VAL A 39 -26.17 17.90 28.77
CA VAL A 39 -27.33 17.55 29.62
C VAL A 39 -28.00 18.80 30.18
N SER A 40 -27.24 19.76 30.72
CA SER A 40 -27.80 20.98 31.32
C SER A 40 -28.56 21.86 30.33
N LYS A 41 -28.20 21.79 29.04
CA LYS A 41 -28.82 22.54 27.95
C LYS A 41 -29.92 21.76 27.23
N ASN A 42 -30.25 20.55 27.70
CA ASN A 42 -31.16 19.60 27.03
C ASN A 42 -30.79 19.36 25.56
N ASN A 43 -29.49 19.39 25.24
CA ASN A 43 -28.98 19.21 23.90
C ASN A 43 -28.19 17.90 23.83
N LEU A 44 -28.89 16.81 23.52
CA LEU A 44 -28.39 15.44 23.65
C LEU A 44 -27.83 14.86 22.35
N LYS A 45 -27.85 15.63 21.26
CA LYS A 45 -27.34 15.20 19.96
C LYS A 45 -26.01 15.89 19.70
N PHE A 46 -24.99 15.12 19.38
CA PHE A 46 -23.69 15.63 19.00
C PHE A 46 -23.04 14.67 18.01
N THR A 47 -22.10 15.19 17.22
CA THR A 47 -21.28 14.42 16.29
C THR A 47 -19.89 14.29 16.88
N VAL A 48 -19.34 13.08 16.85
CA VAL A 48 -17.96 12.83 17.26
C VAL A 48 -17.12 12.61 16.00
N SER A 49 -16.05 13.37 15.87
CA SER A 49 -15.01 13.20 14.86
C SER A 49 -13.72 12.82 15.57
N ILE A 50 -13.11 11.72 15.16
CA ILE A 50 -11.76 11.35 15.62
C ILE A 50 -10.81 11.80 14.53
N GLU A 51 -10.02 12.82 14.82
CA GLU A 51 -8.98 13.34 13.93
C GLU A 51 -7.64 12.79 14.41
N THR A 52 -7.06 11.84 13.70
CA THR A 52 -5.64 11.52 13.87
C THR A 52 -4.84 12.56 13.09
N PRO A 53 -3.98 13.38 13.72
CA PRO A 53 -3.09 14.29 13.02
C PRO A 53 -2.38 13.51 11.92
N SER A 54 -2.42 14.04 10.70
CA SER A 54 -1.82 13.37 9.56
C SER A 54 -0.32 13.26 9.79
N LYS A 55 0.12 12.06 10.16
CA LYS A 55 1.52 11.74 10.32
C LYS A 55 2.11 11.44 8.95
N ALA A 56 3.23 12.08 8.58
CA ALA A 56 3.88 11.76 7.32
C ALA A 56 4.32 10.29 7.34
N PHE A 57 4.27 9.61 6.19
CA PHE A 57 4.65 8.20 6.14
C PHE A 57 6.08 7.95 6.64
N SER A 58 6.98 8.92 6.46
CA SER A 58 8.37 8.89 6.94
C SER A 58 8.54 9.00 8.45
N ASP A 59 7.51 9.44 9.18
CA ASP A 59 7.57 9.66 10.63
C ASP A 59 7.15 8.40 11.40
N TRP A 60 6.64 7.39 10.70
CA TRP A 60 6.29 6.10 11.29
C TRP A 60 7.56 5.32 11.63
N SER A 61 7.69 4.96 12.90
CA SER A 61 8.71 4.03 13.35
C SER A 61 8.19 2.60 13.27
N PHE A 62 9.10 1.65 13.13
CA PHE A 62 8.75 0.24 13.03
C PHE A 62 7.99 -0.32 14.24
N PRO A 63 8.37 -0.03 15.51
CA PRO A 63 7.59 -0.48 16.66
C PRO A 63 6.15 0.06 16.66
N LYS A 64 5.97 1.34 16.31
CA LYS A 64 4.63 1.95 16.24
C LYS A 64 3.76 1.31 15.16
N VAL A 65 4.33 0.96 14.01
CA VAL A 65 3.60 0.21 12.96
C VAL A 65 3.25 -1.20 13.42
N CYS A 66 4.16 -1.89 14.12
CA CYS A 66 3.89 -3.21 14.67
C CYS A 66 2.74 -3.18 15.68
N GLN A 67 2.73 -2.19 16.57
CA GLN A 67 1.63 -1.99 17.51
C GLN A 67 0.32 -1.63 16.81
N LEU A 68 0.36 -0.67 15.86
CA LEU A 68 -0.81 -0.19 15.13
C LEU A 68 -1.56 -1.34 14.44
N TYR A 69 -0.84 -2.26 13.82
CA TYR A 69 -1.44 -3.36 13.07
C TYR A 69 -1.54 -4.67 13.87
N GLY A 70 -1.11 -4.67 15.13
CA GLY A 70 -1.11 -5.85 16.01
C GLY A 70 -0.19 -6.96 15.51
N LEU A 71 0.98 -6.60 14.97
CA LEU A 71 2.04 -7.52 14.54
C LEU A 71 2.92 -7.96 15.73
N GLY A 72 3.01 -7.13 16.77
CA GLY A 72 3.73 -7.43 18.00
C GLY A 72 3.71 -6.27 18.98
N GLU A 73 3.87 -6.60 20.26
CA GLU A 73 3.82 -5.65 21.41
C GLU A 73 5.24 -5.29 21.94
N SER A 74 6.30 -5.68 21.22
CA SER A 74 7.69 -5.39 21.64
C SER A 74 8.06 -3.96 21.27
N ASP A 75 8.76 -3.26 22.18
CA ASP A 75 9.37 -1.95 21.90
C ASP A 75 10.52 -2.04 20.88
N ASP A 76 11.08 -3.24 20.70
CA ASP A 76 12.10 -3.57 19.70
C ASP A 76 11.68 -4.85 18.94
N PRO A 77 10.73 -4.74 17.98
CA PRO A 77 10.30 -5.89 17.20
C PRO A 77 11.30 -6.19 16.10
N SER A 78 11.50 -7.48 15.81
CA SER A 78 12.30 -7.90 14.65
C SER A 78 11.43 -8.06 13.41
N LEU A 79 12.03 -8.14 12.22
CA LEU A 79 11.29 -8.40 10.97
C LEU A 79 10.51 -9.73 10.96
N SER A 80 10.81 -10.67 11.88
CA SER A 80 10.09 -11.95 11.98
C SER A 80 8.64 -11.80 12.44
N VAL A 81 8.20 -10.61 12.88
CA VAL A 81 6.79 -10.33 13.18
C VAL A 81 5.91 -10.39 11.92
N PHE A 82 6.52 -10.22 10.73
CA PHE A 82 5.82 -10.40 9.46
C PHE A 82 5.82 -11.89 9.07
N PRO A 83 4.64 -12.46 8.77
CA PRO A 83 4.57 -13.75 8.10
C PRO A 83 5.37 -13.75 6.78
N PRO A 84 5.96 -14.89 6.39
CA PRO A 84 6.77 -14.97 5.19
C PRO A 84 5.93 -14.74 3.93
N PHE A 85 6.46 -13.91 3.03
CA PHE A 85 5.94 -13.74 1.68
C PHE A 85 6.81 -14.49 0.67
N THR A 86 6.20 -15.42 -0.05
CA THR A 86 6.82 -16.04 -1.22
C THR A 86 6.53 -15.17 -2.44
N CYS A 87 7.33 -14.12 -2.61
CA CYS A 87 7.39 -13.42 -3.89
C CYS A 87 8.05 -14.37 -4.89
N GLU A 88 7.28 -14.92 -5.82
CA GLU A 88 7.88 -15.84 -6.80
C GLU A 88 8.78 -15.08 -7.77
N HIS A 89 9.54 -15.85 -8.54
CA HIS A 89 10.43 -15.35 -9.57
C HIS A 89 9.86 -15.74 -10.93
N LYS A 90 9.57 -14.75 -11.77
CA LYS A 90 9.18 -15.00 -13.15
C LYS A 90 10.42 -15.21 -14.01
N GLU A 91 10.52 -16.37 -14.65
CA GLU A 91 11.50 -16.58 -15.71
C GLU A 91 11.20 -15.64 -16.87
N LEU A 92 12.13 -14.74 -17.16
CA LEU A 92 12.00 -13.77 -18.23
C LEU A 92 12.38 -14.45 -19.54
N LYS A 93 11.43 -14.54 -20.46
CA LYS A 93 11.67 -15.08 -21.82
C LYS A 93 12.37 -14.09 -22.73
N ASP A 94 12.39 -12.81 -22.33
CA ASP A 94 13.03 -11.73 -23.06
C ASP A 94 14.44 -11.47 -22.53
N GLY A 95 15.42 -12.15 -23.12
CA GLY A 95 16.84 -11.89 -22.85
C GLY A 95 17.28 -10.49 -23.26
N SER A 96 16.52 -9.78 -24.10
CA SER A 96 16.85 -8.42 -24.54
C SER A 96 16.71 -7.42 -23.38
N SER A 97 15.58 -7.41 -22.67
CA SER A 97 15.37 -6.49 -21.54
C SER A 97 16.35 -6.72 -20.40
N GLN A 98 16.70 -7.98 -20.11
CA GLN A 98 17.74 -8.33 -19.12
C GLN A 98 19.11 -7.80 -19.54
N ALA A 99 19.54 -8.09 -20.77
CA ALA A 99 20.83 -7.64 -21.29
C ALA A 99 20.94 -6.11 -21.33
N ILE A 100 19.86 -5.41 -21.69
CA ILE A 100 19.81 -3.94 -21.67
C ILE A 100 19.99 -3.42 -20.25
N LEU A 101 19.27 -3.97 -19.26
CA LEU A 101 19.40 -3.55 -17.86
C LEU A 101 20.82 -3.80 -17.35
N ILE A 102 21.39 -4.98 -17.59
CA ILE A 102 22.74 -5.31 -17.15
C ILE A 102 23.76 -4.34 -17.74
N ALA A 103 23.72 -4.11 -19.05
CA ALA A 103 24.62 -3.18 -19.72
C ALA A 103 24.47 -1.74 -19.19
N GLU A 104 23.25 -1.32 -18.89
CA GLU A 104 22.97 -0.01 -18.28
C GLU A 104 23.59 0.09 -16.87
N LEU A 105 23.36 -0.90 -16.01
CA LEU A 105 23.86 -0.93 -14.64
C LEU A 105 25.39 -0.99 -14.60
N GLU A 106 26.03 -1.74 -15.51
CA GLU A 106 27.49 -1.77 -15.65
C GLU A 106 28.06 -0.42 -16.10
N ALA A 107 27.39 0.25 -17.04
CA ALA A 107 27.79 1.58 -17.49
C ALA A 107 27.64 2.62 -16.35
N ARG A 108 26.57 2.51 -15.55
CA ARG A 108 26.37 3.33 -14.35
C ARG A 108 27.45 3.07 -13.32
N LEU A 109 27.79 1.82 -13.03
CA LEU A 109 28.83 1.49 -12.04
C LEU A 109 30.19 2.10 -12.35
N LYS A 110 30.54 2.23 -13.64
CA LYS A 110 31.79 2.90 -14.08
C LYS A 110 31.82 4.39 -13.79
N SER A 111 30.66 5.05 -13.69
CA SER A 111 30.55 6.52 -13.55
C SER A 111 30.03 6.97 -12.19
N ILE A 112 29.20 6.14 -11.54
CA ILE A 112 28.45 6.43 -10.31
C ILE A 112 28.54 5.20 -9.41
N PRO A 113 29.43 5.19 -8.40
CA PRO A 113 29.56 4.07 -7.48
C PRO A 113 28.24 3.78 -6.73
N ILE A 114 27.90 2.50 -6.56
CA ILE A 114 26.72 2.08 -5.79
C ILE A 114 26.81 2.46 -4.31
N SER A 115 28.03 2.51 -3.76
CA SER A 115 28.32 3.02 -2.42
C SER A 115 28.20 4.55 -2.30
N GLY A 116 27.59 5.19 -3.31
CA GLY A 116 27.29 6.61 -3.31
C GLY A 116 26.15 6.96 -2.35
N ASN A 117 25.67 8.19 -2.46
CA ASN A 117 24.55 8.67 -1.64
C ASN A 117 23.21 8.11 -2.14
N GLU A 118 22.13 8.45 -1.44
CA GLU A 118 20.75 8.04 -1.80
C GLU A 118 20.39 8.38 -3.25
N ALA A 119 20.85 9.53 -3.77
CA ALA A 119 20.58 9.92 -5.14
C ALA A 119 21.29 9.01 -6.17
N SER A 120 22.50 8.54 -5.85
CA SER A 120 23.18 7.53 -6.66
C SER A 120 22.41 6.21 -6.64
N LYS A 121 22.03 5.71 -5.47
CA LYS A 121 21.26 4.47 -5.29
C LYS A 121 19.91 4.52 -6.03
N SER A 122 19.21 5.65 -5.97
CA SER A 122 17.93 5.87 -6.67
C SER A 122 18.03 5.66 -8.18
N GLN A 123 19.18 6.00 -8.80
CA GLN A 123 19.37 5.76 -10.24
C GLN A 123 19.38 4.27 -10.59
N TYR A 124 19.97 3.43 -9.73
CA TYR A 124 19.94 1.98 -9.91
C TYR A 124 18.52 1.46 -9.75
N VAL A 125 17.82 1.87 -8.68
CA VAL A 125 16.41 1.49 -8.45
C VAL A 125 15.56 1.83 -9.66
N CYS A 126 15.70 3.05 -10.18
CA CYS A 126 14.99 3.52 -11.37
C CYS A 126 15.24 2.63 -12.59
N SER A 127 16.48 2.19 -12.85
CA SER A 127 16.79 1.28 -13.96
C SER A 127 16.03 -0.05 -13.83
N TYR A 128 15.95 -0.65 -12.64
CA TYR A 128 15.16 -1.88 -12.42
C TYR A 128 13.67 -1.65 -12.66
N LEU A 129 13.11 -0.54 -12.17
CA LEU A 129 11.70 -0.25 -12.32
C LEU A 129 11.33 0.00 -13.79
N VAL A 130 12.15 0.75 -14.52
CA VAL A 130 11.98 0.98 -15.96
C VAL A 130 12.03 -0.35 -16.71
N ALA A 131 13.05 -1.19 -16.45
CA ALA A 131 13.15 -2.50 -17.06
C ALA A 131 11.92 -3.38 -16.74
N GLY A 132 11.47 -3.40 -15.49
CA GLY A 132 10.32 -4.18 -15.04
C GLY A 132 9.02 -3.78 -15.71
N VAL A 133 8.77 -2.47 -15.86
CA VAL A 133 7.59 -1.95 -16.56
C VAL A 133 7.66 -2.24 -18.06
N ASN A 134 8.84 -2.11 -18.68
CA ASN A 134 9.04 -2.38 -20.10
C ASN A 134 8.77 -3.83 -20.50
N LEU A 135 8.76 -4.77 -19.55
CA LEU A 135 8.33 -6.16 -19.80
C LEU A 135 6.85 -6.29 -20.17
N TYR A 136 6.04 -5.24 -19.95
CA TYR A 136 4.60 -5.25 -20.20
C TYR A 136 4.17 -3.96 -20.92
N GLU A 137 3.97 -4.03 -22.23
CA GLU A 137 3.44 -2.91 -23.02
C GLU A 137 2.02 -2.48 -22.58
N ASP A 138 1.22 -3.44 -22.08
CA ASP A 138 -0.19 -3.24 -21.70
C ASP A 138 -0.41 -2.83 -20.23
N LEU A 139 0.64 -2.83 -19.39
CA LEU A 139 0.54 -2.49 -17.96
C LEU A 139 -0.08 -1.10 -17.71
N LEU A 140 0.16 -0.18 -18.65
CA LEU A 140 -0.29 1.21 -18.59
C LEU A 140 -1.81 1.39 -18.69
N GLN A 141 -2.57 0.33 -19.02
CA GLN A 141 -4.03 0.40 -19.13
C GLN A 141 -4.73 0.13 -17.79
N SER A 142 -4.04 -0.40 -16.77
CA SER A 142 -4.61 -0.68 -15.45
C SER A 142 -4.21 0.38 -14.41
N ALA A 143 -5.16 0.85 -13.59
CA ALA A 143 -4.90 1.83 -12.52
C ALA A 143 -4.33 1.20 -11.24
N LYS A 144 -3.76 -0.02 -11.31
CA LYS A 144 -3.25 -0.74 -10.14
C LYS A 144 -1.79 -0.39 -9.91
N THR A 145 -1.46 -0.04 -8.66
CA THR A 145 -0.17 0.52 -8.26
C THR A 145 0.62 -0.45 -7.40
N VAL A 146 1.92 -0.57 -7.65
CA VAL A 146 2.90 -1.16 -6.73
C VAL A 146 3.61 -0.03 -6.00
N GLY A 147 3.66 -0.08 -4.67
CA GLY A 147 4.34 0.91 -3.85
C GLY A 147 5.86 0.69 -3.86
N VAL A 148 6.65 1.75 -3.97
CA VAL A 148 8.12 1.67 -3.86
C VAL A 148 8.59 2.60 -2.76
N THR A 149 9.43 2.07 -1.86
CA THR A 149 10.09 2.83 -0.81
C THR A 149 11.60 2.64 -0.93
N GLU A 150 12.29 3.70 -1.34
CA GLU A 150 13.74 3.76 -1.28
C GLU A 150 14.16 4.03 0.18
N VAL A 151 14.97 3.14 0.73
CA VAL A 151 15.42 3.17 2.12
C VAL A 151 16.46 4.26 2.30
N LYS A 152 16.28 5.05 3.35
CA LYS A 152 17.19 6.11 3.76
C LYS A 152 18.07 5.65 4.90
N ASP A 153 19.33 6.09 4.89
CA ASP A 153 20.32 5.77 5.93
C ASP A 153 20.44 4.26 6.26
N GLU A 154 20.16 3.38 5.28
CA GLU A 154 20.13 1.92 5.44
C GLU A 154 19.14 1.39 6.51
N ASP A 155 18.20 2.22 6.95
CA ASP A 155 17.17 1.87 7.94
C ASP A 155 15.98 1.16 7.29
N PHE A 156 16.18 -0.14 7.03
CA PHE A 156 15.14 -1.00 6.46
C PHE A 156 13.91 -1.12 7.35
N TYR A 157 14.06 -1.02 8.67
CA TYR A 157 12.93 -1.06 9.60
C TYR A 157 11.99 0.12 9.35
N LYS A 158 12.57 1.32 9.23
CA LYS A 158 11.81 2.53 8.87
C LYS A 158 11.23 2.45 7.46
N GLY A 159 11.98 1.95 6.48
CA GLY A 159 11.49 1.74 5.11
C GLY A 159 10.29 0.79 5.05
N ILE A 160 10.34 -0.32 5.79
CA ILE A 160 9.25 -1.31 5.89
C ILE A 160 8.04 -0.71 6.60
N ALA A 161 8.25 0.04 7.70
CA ALA A 161 7.20 0.73 8.41
C ALA A 161 6.46 1.73 7.51
N GLN A 162 7.22 2.56 6.81
CA GLN A 162 6.71 3.52 5.85
C GLN A 162 5.90 2.83 4.74
N ASN A 163 6.45 1.78 4.13
CA ASN A 163 5.80 1.07 3.03
C ASN A 163 4.49 0.40 3.48
N ALA A 164 4.46 -0.23 4.66
CA ALA A 164 3.27 -0.87 5.21
C ALA A 164 2.09 0.12 5.32
N VAL A 165 2.32 1.30 5.91
CA VAL A 165 1.29 2.33 6.07
C VAL A 165 0.85 2.90 4.70
N GLN A 166 1.78 3.05 3.76
CA GLN A 166 1.45 3.46 2.38
C GLN A 166 0.54 2.43 1.68
N LEU A 167 0.85 1.14 1.80
CA LEU A 167 0.08 0.05 1.17
C LEU A 167 -1.32 -0.07 1.78
N GLU A 168 -1.44 0.02 3.10
CA GLU A 168 -2.72 0.01 3.80
C GLU A 168 -3.59 1.19 3.35
N SER A 169 -3.05 2.41 3.37
CA SER A 169 -3.76 3.61 2.91
C SER A 169 -4.24 3.49 1.46
N ALA A 170 -3.40 2.97 0.56
CA ALA A 170 -3.77 2.74 -0.84
C ALA A 170 -4.92 1.71 -0.96
N LEU A 171 -4.85 0.63 -0.17
CA LEU A 171 -5.82 -0.46 -0.19
C LEU A 171 -7.17 -0.04 0.40
N SER A 172 -7.16 0.67 1.54
CA SER A 172 -8.34 1.23 2.19
C SER A 172 -9.06 2.26 1.32
N ASN A 173 -8.31 3.10 0.60
CA ASN A 173 -8.89 4.04 -0.36
C ASN A 173 -9.56 3.32 -1.55
N ARG A 174 -8.98 2.21 -2.03
CA ARG A 174 -9.60 1.38 -3.08
C ARG A 174 -10.91 0.77 -2.57
N LYS A 175 -10.92 0.22 -1.36
CA LYS A 175 -12.13 -0.33 -0.72
C LYS A 175 -13.26 0.69 -0.66
N ARG A 176 -12.98 1.92 -0.21
CA ARG A 176 -13.98 2.99 -0.11
C ARG A 176 -14.61 3.30 -1.48
N LYS A 177 -13.78 3.43 -2.52
CA LYS A 177 -14.26 3.66 -3.90
C LYS A 177 -15.11 2.48 -4.41
N ALA A 178 -14.72 1.24 -4.11
CA ALA A 178 -15.49 0.06 -4.50
C ALA A 178 -16.86 -0.01 -3.80
N SER A 179 -16.93 0.31 -2.49
CA SER A 179 -18.20 0.34 -1.76
C SER A 179 -19.17 1.43 -2.21
N GLU A 180 -18.68 2.48 -2.88
CA GLU A 180 -19.52 3.51 -3.51
C GLU A 180 -20.16 3.00 -4.82
N MET A 181 -19.68 1.88 -5.38
CA MET A 181 -20.06 1.39 -6.71
C MET A 181 -21.00 0.17 -6.69
N GLU A 182 -21.00 -0.71 -5.67
CA GLU A 182 -21.92 -1.87 -5.57
C GLU A 182 -22.29 -2.24 -4.10
N GLU A 183 -23.58 -2.47 -3.83
CA GLU A 183 -24.06 -3.11 -2.60
C GLU A 183 -23.92 -4.63 -2.71
N GLY A 184 -22.88 -5.22 -2.13
CA GLY A 184 -22.91 -6.66 -1.80
C GLY A 184 -21.61 -7.44 -1.83
N ASP A 185 -20.51 -6.92 -2.37
CA ASP A 185 -19.27 -7.70 -2.48
C ASP A 185 -18.24 -7.40 -1.39
N VAL A 186 -17.61 -8.46 -0.87
CA VAL A 186 -16.53 -8.37 0.10
C VAL A 186 -15.26 -8.02 -0.67
N PHE A 187 -14.82 -6.76 -0.61
CA PHE A 187 -13.59 -6.34 -1.26
C PHE A 187 -12.37 -7.11 -0.71
N THR A 188 -11.84 -8.05 -1.51
CA THR A 188 -10.62 -8.84 -1.24
C THR A 188 -9.42 -8.31 -2.01
N GLY A 189 -9.15 -7.00 -1.89
CA GLY A 189 -8.05 -6.38 -2.60
C GLY A 189 -6.68 -6.74 -2.04
N LYS A 190 -5.69 -6.75 -2.93
CA LYS A 190 -4.27 -6.83 -2.59
C LYS A 190 -3.50 -5.63 -3.15
N THR A 191 -2.46 -5.22 -2.43
CA THR A 191 -1.45 -4.27 -2.88
C THR A 191 -0.06 -4.81 -2.55
N PHE A 192 0.92 -4.43 -3.37
CA PHE A 192 2.29 -4.93 -3.24
C PHE A 192 3.27 -3.78 -3.09
N GLY A 193 4.35 -4.03 -2.35
CA GLY A 193 5.39 -3.06 -2.05
C GLY A 193 6.80 -3.58 -2.35
N ILE A 194 7.68 -2.68 -2.75
CA ILE A 194 9.12 -2.87 -2.89
C ILE A 194 9.82 -1.94 -1.90
N ILE A 195 10.73 -2.48 -1.09
CA ILE A 195 11.54 -1.72 -0.13
C ILE A 195 13.01 -2.00 -0.43
N THR A 196 13.79 -0.98 -0.79
CA THR A 196 15.15 -1.19 -1.31
C THR A 196 16.10 -0.02 -1.08
N ASP A 197 17.38 -0.32 -0.93
CA ASP A 197 18.49 0.65 -1.03
C ASP A 197 19.33 0.43 -2.31
N ALA A 198 18.75 -0.22 -3.32
CA ALA A 198 19.38 -0.78 -4.52
C ALA A 198 20.26 -2.03 -4.31
N GLU A 199 20.80 -2.27 -3.12
CA GLU A 199 21.64 -3.46 -2.83
C GLU A 199 20.84 -4.58 -2.17
N LYS A 200 19.86 -4.26 -1.32
CA LYS A 200 18.95 -5.21 -0.69
C LYS A 200 17.52 -4.88 -1.04
N TRP A 201 16.78 -5.89 -1.46
CA TRP A 201 15.40 -5.76 -1.94
C TRP A 201 14.47 -6.63 -1.10
N TYR A 202 13.49 -6.00 -0.47
CA TYR A 202 12.36 -6.66 0.18
C TYR A 202 11.09 -6.44 -0.63
N PHE A 203 10.21 -7.43 -0.58
CA PHE A 203 8.91 -7.40 -1.22
C PHE A 203 7.82 -7.64 -0.17
N MET A 204 6.76 -6.84 -0.22
CA MET A 204 5.66 -6.89 0.73
C MET A 204 4.33 -7.14 0.03
N GLU A 205 3.50 -8.02 0.60
CA GLU A 205 2.07 -8.14 0.27
C GLU A 205 1.25 -7.50 1.39
N CYS A 206 0.32 -6.62 1.04
CA CYS A 206 -0.73 -6.11 1.91
C CYS A 206 -2.08 -6.55 1.37
N SER A 207 -2.94 -7.08 2.23
CA SER A 207 -4.27 -7.57 1.88
C SER A 207 -5.27 -7.22 2.98
N LEU A 208 -6.56 -7.14 2.66
CA LEU A 208 -7.60 -7.04 3.68
C LEU A 208 -8.14 -8.43 4.00
N VAL A 209 -8.18 -8.79 5.28
CA VAL A 209 -8.95 -9.94 5.76
C VAL A 209 -10.40 -9.55 6.04
N ASN A 210 -11.30 -10.52 6.22
CA ASN A 210 -12.77 -10.38 6.31
C ASN A 210 -13.31 -9.14 7.06
N GLU A 211 -12.63 -8.67 8.11
CA GLU A 211 -13.04 -7.52 8.92
C GLU A 211 -12.54 -6.16 8.38
N GLY A 212 -11.89 -6.13 7.21
CA GLY A 212 -11.18 -4.96 6.70
C GLY A 212 -9.88 -4.67 7.43
N LYS A 213 -9.42 -5.58 8.30
CA LYS A 213 -8.10 -5.46 8.94
C LYS A 213 -7.01 -5.74 7.91
N PRO A 214 -5.96 -4.89 7.81
CA PRO A 214 -4.82 -5.16 6.94
C PRO A 214 -3.99 -6.32 7.48
N SER A 215 -3.55 -7.19 6.57
CA SER A 215 -2.61 -8.27 6.81
C SER A 215 -1.40 -8.08 5.91
N PHE A 216 -0.22 -8.16 6.50
CA PHE A 216 1.06 -7.97 5.83
C PHE A 216 1.84 -9.27 5.76
N LYS A 217 2.58 -9.46 4.68
CA LYS A 217 3.61 -10.50 4.55
C LYS A 217 4.88 -9.87 3.97
N LEU A 218 6.04 -10.31 4.43
CA LEU A 218 7.34 -9.77 4.01
C LEU A 218 8.24 -10.88 3.47
N SER A 219 8.93 -10.62 2.36
CA SER A 219 9.86 -11.57 1.77
C SER A 219 11.17 -11.63 2.56
N LYS A 220 11.97 -12.67 2.31
CA LYS A 220 13.41 -12.59 2.59
C LYS A 220 14.06 -11.55 1.66
N PRO A 221 15.16 -10.92 2.07
CA PRO A 221 15.86 -9.98 1.20
C PRO A 221 16.50 -10.71 0.02
N VAL A 222 16.45 -10.08 -1.15
CA VAL A 222 17.30 -10.41 -2.29
C VAL A 222 18.45 -9.41 -2.32
N VAL A 223 19.68 -9.90 -2.35
CA VAL A 223 20.88 -9.07 -2.27
C VAL A 223 21.56 -9.01 -3.65
N VAL A 224 21.91 -7.82 -4.08
CA VAL A 224 22.64 -7.55 -5.31
C VAL A 224 24.03 -7.05 -4.94
N VAL A 225 25.05 -7.80 -5.36
CA VAL A 225 26.45 -7.38 -5.28
C VAL A 225 26.91 -6.95 -6.66
N TYR A 226 27.09 -5.64 -6.84
CA TYR A 226 27.51 -5.03 -8.11
C TYR A 226 29.01 -5.18 -8.35
N GLY A 227 29.40 -5.27 -9.62
CA GLY A 227 30.81 -5.34 -10.04
C GLY A 227 31.47 -6.70 -9.81
N THR A 228 30.69 -7.77 -9.68
CA THR A 228 31.17 -9.13 -9.49
C THR A 228 30.62 -10.06 -10.56
N GLU A 229 31.18 -11.27 -10.69
CA GLU A 229 30.64 -12.30 -11.59
C GLU A 229 29.18 -12.69 -11.27
N SER A 230 28.72 -12.44 -10.04
CA SER A 230 27.35 -12.70 -9.62
C SER A 230 26.36 -11.59 -9.96
N THR A 231 26.82 -10.44 -10.47
CA THR A 231 25.97 -9.27 -10.72
C THR A 231 24.83 -9.60 -11.67
N GLU A 232 25.10 -10.27 -12.79
CA GLU A 232 24.09 -10.67 -13.78
C GLU A 232 22.96 -11.50 -13.14
N GLY A 233 23.29 -12.63 -12.51
CA GLY A 233 22.29 -13.48 -11.86
C GLY A 233 21.53 -12.78 -10.71
N ASN A 234 22.18 -11.87 -9.98
CA ASN A 234 21.51 -11.07 -8.96
C ASN A 234 20.51 -10.06 -9.56
N VAL A 235 20.91 -9.39 -10.65
CA VAL A 235 20.08 -8.44 -11.40
C VAL A 235 18.86 -9.15 -11.99
N GLU A 236 19.08 -10.28 -12.66
CA GLU A 236 18.01 -11.11 -13.23
C GLU A 236 17.00 -11.53 -12.17
N ARG A 237 17.49 -11.96 -10.99
CA ARG A 237 16.64 -12.40 -9.90
C ARG A 237 15.74 -11.28 -9.37
N VAL A 238 16.29 -10.08 -9.13
CA VAL A 238 15.50 -8.93 -8.69
C VAL A 238 14.48 -8.54 -9.75
N LEU A 239 14.89 -8.49 -11.03
CA LEU A 239 14.00 -8.16 -12.14
C LEU A 239 12.86 -9.19 -12.28
N GLY A 240 13.14 -10.49 -12.12
CA GLY A 240 12.14 -11.54 -12.16
C GLY A 240 11.12 -11.46 -11.01
N HIS A 241 11.53 -11.02 -9.82
CA HIS A 241 10.60 -10.73 -8.72
C HIS A 241 9.73 -9.50 -9.01
N ILE A 242 10.31 -8.41 -9.52
CA ILE A 242 9.56 -7.21 -9.93
C ILE A 242 8.55 -7.57 -11.02
N ALA A 243 8.96 -8.34 -12.02
CA ALA A 243 8.10 -8.77 -13.12
C ALA A 243 6.91 -9.60 -12.60
N TRP A 244 7.16 -10.55 -11.69
CA TRP A 244 6.10 -11.34 -11.07
C TRP A 244 5.14 -10.45 -10.26
N LEU A 245 5.65 -9.53 -9.44
CA LEU A 245 4.82 -8.60 -8.66
C LEU A 245 3.93 -7.73 -9.53
N LEU A 246 4.44 -7.22 -10.65
CA LEU A 246 3.66 -6.42 -11.58
C LEU A 246 2.55 -7.23 -12.25
N GLU A 247 2.77 -8.52 -12.50
CA GLU A 247 1.73 -9.43 -13.02
C GLU A 247 0.67 -9.73 -11.96
N GLU A 248 1.07 -10.08 -10.74
CA GLU A 248 0.14 -10.31 -9.63
C GLU A 248 -0.68 -9.06 -9.31
N ALA A 249 -0.06 -7.89 -9.34
CA ALA A 249 -0.73 -6.62 -9.10
C ALA A 249 -1.83 -6.34 -10.13
N GLN A 250 -1.76 -6.91 -11.34
CA GLN A 250 -2.76 -6.69 -12.39
C GLN A 250 -3.96 -7.63 -12.29
N LYS A 251 -3.80 -8.82 -11.72
CA LYS A 251 -4.88 -9.81 -11.60
C LYS A 251 -6.12 -9.21 -10.95
N PRO A 252 -7.34 -9.49 -11.45
CA PRO A 252 -8.56 -9.02 -10.82
C PRO A 252 -8.57 -9.42 -9.35
N ASP A 253 -9.07 -8.53 -8.49
CA ASP A 253 -9.39 -8.89 -7.11
C ASP A 253 -10.46 -9.99 -7.26
N SER A 254 -10.14 -11.22 -6.82
CA SER A 254 -10.80 -12.46 -7.27
C SER A 254 -12.33 -12.35 -7.33
N ASP A 255 -12.90 -12.53 -8.53
CA ASP A 255 -14.31 -12.88 -8.69
C ASP A 255 -14.55 -14.20 -7.96
N SER A 256 -15.42 -14.18 -6.97
CA SER A 256 -16.12 -15.39 -6.53
C SER A 256 -16.64 -16.11 -7.77
N GLN A 257 -16.35 -17.40 -7.92
CA GLN A 257 -16.84 -18.25 -8.99
C GLN A 257 -18.28 -17.87 -9.39
N SER A 258 -18.45 -17.29 -10.58
CA SER A 258 -19.74 -17.31 -11.24
C SER A 258 -19.52 -17.82 -12.66
N GLU A 259 -20.13 -18.97 -12.92
CA GLU A 259 -20.16 -19.64 -14.20
C GLU A 259 -20.52 -18.65 -15.31
N GLU A 260 -19.77 -18.76 -16.40
CA GLU A 260 -20.03 -18.28 -17.75
C GLU A 260 -21.49 -17.85 -18.02
N ARG A 261 -21.84 -16.59 -17.72
CA ARG A 261 -23.06 -15.98 -18.24
C ARG A 261 -22.75 -15.32 -19.57
N VAL A 262 -22.98 -16.12 -20.62
CA VAL A 262 -23.12 -15.67 -22.01
C VAL A 262 -23.97 -14.39 -22.06
N ILE A 263 -23.32 -13.27 -22.38
CA ILE A 263 -23.99 -11.98 -22.60
C ILE A 263 -24.79 -12.09 -23.91
N LYS A 264 -26.07 -12.44 -23.80
CA LYS A 264 -27.02 -12.22 -24.90
C LYS A 264 -27.32 -10.73 -25.01
N LYS A 265 -26.66 -10.10 -25.98
CA LYS A 265 -26.85 -8.71 -26.42
C LYS A 265 -28.31 -8.48 -26.83
N HIS A 266 -29.12 -7.90 -25.96
CA HIS A 266 -30.45 -7.41 -26.33
C HIS A 266 -30.29 -6.10 -27.12
N ARG A 267 -30.46 -6.19 -28.44
CA ARG A 267 -30.52 -5.05 -29.36
C ARG A 267 -31.89 -4.41 -29.22
N SER A 268 -31.97 -3.25 -28.58
CA SER A 268 -33.17 -2.41 -28.58
C SER A 268 -33.32 -1.74 -29.95
N SER A 269 -34.17 -2.34 -30.81
CA SER A 269 -34.64 -1.71 -32.04
C SER A 269 -35.74 -0.70 -31.70
N SER A 270 -35.42 0.60 -31.79
CA SER A 270 -36.44 1.65 -31.80
C SER A 270 -37.13 1.67 -33.17
N ASN A 271 -38.35 1.13 -33.24
CA ASN A 271 -39.20 1.27 -34.42
C ASN A 271 -39.89 2.64 -34.39
N LEU A 272 -39.52 3.49 -35.34
CA LEU A 272 -40.30 4.63 -35.79
C LEU A 272 -41.59 4.11 -36.45
N THR A 273 -42.74 4.47 -35.89
CA THR A 273 -43.98 4.56 -36.67
C THR A 273 -44.77 5.77 -36.19
N GLY A 274 -44.79 6.79 -37.03
CA GLY A 274 -45.71 7.91 -36.88
C GLY A 274 -47.16 7.48 -37.05
N LYS A 275 -48.06 8.26 -36.47
CA LYS A 275 -49.40 8.45 -37.01
C LYS A 275 -49.93 9.83 -36.64
N SER A 276 -50.60 10.38 -37.64
CA SER A 276 -51.03 11.74 -37.87
C SER A 276 -52.30 12.14 -37.10
N ASN A 277 -52.35 13.43 -36.73
CA ASN A 277 -53.46 14.36 -36.50
C ASN A 277 -54.93 13.89 -36.48
N ARG A 278 -55.67 14.51 -35.52
CA ARG A 278 -56.94 15.30 -35.62
C ARG A 278 -57.67 15.15 -34.27
N PHE A 279 -58.26 16.16 -33.61
CA PHE A 279 -58.66 17.54 -33.93
C PHE A 279 -58.21 18.48 -32.81
#